data_AF-A0A954QQ02-F1
#
_entry.id   AF-A0A954QQ02-F1
#
_cell.length_a   1.000
_cell.length_b   1.000
_cell.length_c   1.000
_cell.angle_alpha   90.00
_cell.angle_beta   90.00
_cell.angle_gamma   90.00
#
_symmetry.space_group_name_H-M   'P 1'
#
loop_
_entity.id
_entity.type
_entity.pdbx_description
1 polymer ?
#
loop_
_entity_poly.entity_id
_entity_poly.type
_entity_poly.pdbx_seq_one_letter_code
_entity_poly.pdbx_strand_id
1 'polypeptide(L)'
;MPGPATTFFPKRRRVRERRGTTAARRPFAPETLESRALLTTLAWSAGPSLPEPRTDAAAIVTLDNAVRLLGGNAGAATDAPVLGSGATAWTLGFNTDTPRNDLGAVFTGSKILLYGGGVGTEGISEVLDYDLSQGDSQDLSKMNSIRYDHGYAVDNLGRAYAMGGVGVLGNGEIWDSVERYDVVNDAWSNVASLPQPLHGMSTVGDGNGHLLVFGGSNAVDDSGIQSTTYSYDVATDSWSSLANMPMGTRDSAAVLGDNGLVYVLGGVSSSGATDAVQVYDLTTNSWTSETNLPTPLYSHAAVYDRQGHIVVAGGFDASGPTAAVYTTQRLDIPDVAPVLTSSPRTTGSLDQLYTYDVNATGNPTPTYSLLTAPDGMNIDATSGLISWQPIDGQVGVHPVTVRASNRAGDVDQTFDITVVSDTIAPTTPANFAFTAATETSVSFAWDASVDAVGVDHYELATASYEGPRFGKRWVYTVINSLTETSVTVNGLPSLFTEDYAVRAVDAAGNVSTWSPRVFATTLSAPTLNFAYGTQTSGTISTPAKAPLQFQLSSSANPTATYSLVTGPSAMTVDGTSGVVQWTPDVADIGLHDVTFRASNSVGDADLIVTIDVVSDAPQLGIQYLSGG
;
A
#
# COMPACT_ATOMS: atom_id res chain seq x y z
N MET A 1 -13.27 65.90 62.39
CA MET A 1 -14.42 64.99 62.49
C MET A 1 -14.15 63.78 61.59
N PRO A 2 -14.27 62.55 62.10
CA PRO A 2 -13.92 61.33 61.38
C PRO A 2 -15.12 60.75 60.62
N GLY A 3 -14.86 60.07 59.51
CA GLY A 3 -15.78 59.12 58.86
C GLY A 3 -15.02 57.82 58.57
N PRO A 4 -15.55 56.64 58.94
CA PRO A 4 -14.73 55.46 59.20
C PRO A 4 -14.54 54.52 58.00
N ALA A 5 -13.55 53.66 58.17
CA ALA A 5 -13.11 52.61 57.28
C ALA A 5 -14.16 51.55 56.95
N THR A 6 -14.09 51.03 55.73
CA THR A 6 -14.56 49.68 55.37
C THR A 6 -13.36 48.85 54.92
N THR A 7 -13.00 47.90 55.78
CA THR A 7 -12.04 46.82 55.54
C THR A 7 -12.60 45.81 54.54
N PHE A 8 -11.89 45.58 53.43
CA PHE A 8 -12.08 44.40 52.58
C PHE A 8 -10.79 43.58 52.55
N PHE A 9 -10.89 42.32 52.99
CA PHE A 9 -9.84 41.30 52.88
C PHE A 9 -9.57 40.94 51.41
N PRO A 10 -8.33 41.01 50.90
CA PRO A 10 -8.04 40.52 49.57
C PRO A 10 -7.94 38.98 49.57
N LYS A 11 -8.80 38.33 48.77
CA LYS A 11 -8.65 36.92 48.38
C LYS A 11 -7.29 36.73 47.70
N ARG A 12 -6.43 35.89 48.29
CA ARG A 12 -5.19 35.41 47.67
C ARG A 12 -5.51 34.66 46.37
N ARG A 13 -5.25 35.29 45.22
CA ARG A 13 -5.20 34.59 43.93
C ARG A 13 -3.76 34.12 43.74
N ARG A 14 -3.56 32.79 43.74
CA ARG A 14 -2.26 32.17 43.42
C ARG A 14 -1.83 32.62 42.02
N VAL A 15 -0.75 33.37 41.94
CA VAL A 15 -0.04 33.64 40.69
C VAL A 15 0.63 32.34 40.29
N ARG A 16 0.13 31.70 39.24
CA ARG A 16 0.84 30.65 38.52
C ARG A 16 1.60 31.35 37.40
N GLU A 17 2.87 31.66 37.64
CA GLU A 17 3.80 32.05 36.58
C GLU A 17 3.83 30.92 35.55
N ARG A 18 3.12 31.09 34.44
CA ARG A 18 3.45 30.36 33.22
C ARG A 18 4.63 31.10 32.61
N ARG A 19 5.81 30.48 32.65
CA ARG A 19 6.89 30.77 31.71
C ARG A 19 6.34 30.49 30.30
N GLY A 20 5.74 31.51 29.69
CA GLY A 20 5.53 31.57 28.27
C GLY A 20 6.86 31.92 27.65
N THR A 21 7.51 30.95 27.02
CA THR A 21 8.55 31.20 26.03
C THR A 21 7.91 31.94 24.87
N THR A 22 7.84 33.26 24.94
CA THR A 22 7.53 34.10 23.79
C THR A 22 8.77 34.11 22.90
N ALA A 23 8.98 33.01 22.20
CA ALA A 23 9.69 33.09 20.94
C ALA A 23 8.75 33.85 20.01
N ALA A 24 8.89 35.17 19.97
CA ALA A 24 8.40 35.97 18.86
C ALA A 24 9.08 35.39 17.62
N ARG A 25 8.39 34.46 16.93
CA ARG A 25 8.80 34.00 15.62
C ARG A 25 8.76 35.24 14.75
N ARG A 26 9.94 35.67 14.33
CA ARG A 26 10.09 36.78 13.39
C ARG A 26 9.16 36.50 12.20
N PRO A 27 8.38 37.48 11.72
CA PRO A 27 7.84 37.37 10.37
C PRO A 27 9.03 37.13 9.43
N PHE A 28 8.80 36.34 8.40
CA PHE A 28 9.76 36.07 7.33
C PHE A 28 10.43 37.40 6.98
N ALA A 29 11.71 37.55 7.29
CA ALA A 29 12.49 38.63 6.73
C ALA A 29 12.95 38.07 5.39
N PRO A 30 12.35 38.47 4.25
CA PRO A 30 12.96 38.15 2.99
C PRO A 30 14.34 38.78 3.02
N GLU A 31 15.38 37.95 2.94
CA GLU A 31 16.60 38.40 2.28
C GLU A 31 16.12 39.04 0.96
N THR A 32 16.60 40.24 0.64
CA THR A 32 16.28 40.92 -0.61
C THR A 32 16.32 39.90 -1.74
N LEU A 33 15.15 39.53 -2.28
CA LEU A 33 15.02 38.52 -3.32
C LEU A 33 15.82 39.00 -4.53
N GLU A 34 17.06 38.52 -4.66
CA GLU A 34 17.86 38.78 -5.85
C GLU A 34 17.18 38.09 -7.03
N SER A 35 17.00 38.82 -8.14
CA SER A 35 16.41 38.24 -9.34
C SER A 35 17.32 37.13 -9.90
N ARG A 36 16.70 36.01 -10.26
CA ARG A 36 17.36 34.86 -10.86
C ARG A 36 16.64 34.49 -12.14
N ALA A 37 17.40 34.34 -13.22
CA ALA A 37 16.87 33.81 -14.46
C ALA A 37 16.28 32.41 -14.24
N LEU A 38 15.24 32.07 -15.01
CA LEU A 38 14.69 30.73 -15.02
C LEU A 38 15.76 29.70 -15.42
N LEU A 39 15.75 28.55 -14.75
CA LEU A 39 16.69 27.45 -15.04
C LEU A 39 16.38 26.78 -16.39
N THR A 40 15.12 26.84 -16.82
CA THR A 40 14.60 26.42 -18.12
C THR A 40 13.45 27.32 -18.52
N THR A 41 13.16 27.41 -19.83
CA THR A 41 11.97 28.11 -20.35
C THR A 41 10.69 27.71 -19.62
N LEU A 42 9.78 28.65 -19.40
CA LEU A 42 8.50 28.40 -18.74
C LEU A 42 7.69 27.33 -19.51
N ALA A 43 7.07 26.40 -18.80
CA ALA A 43 6.29 25.30 -19.35
C ALA A 43 4.94 25.23 -18.62
N TRP A 44 3.85 25.10 -19.38
CA TRP A 44 2.49 25.05 -18.85
C TRP A 44 1.91 23.65 -18.92
N SER A 45 1.28 23.21 -17.84
CA SER A 45 0.49 21.98 -17.76
C SER A 45 -0.92 22.27 -17.29
N ALA A 46 -1.89 21.50 -17.79
CA ALA A 46 -3.25 21.55 -17.27
C ALA A 46 -3.26 21.07 -15.81
N GLY A 47 -3.82 21.91 -14.93
CA GLY A 47 -4.15 21.52 -13.56
C GLY A 47 -5.54 20.90 -13.49
N PRO A 48 -5.98 20.47 -12.30
CA PRO A 48 -7.37 20.06 -12.10
C PRO A 48 -8.31 21.23 -12.39
N SER A 49 -9.35 21.00 -13.19
CA SER A 49 -10.34 22.02 -13.51
C SER A 49 -11.11 22.49 -12.26
N LEU A 50 -11.52 23.75 -12.27
CA LEU A 50 -12.42 24.29 -11.25
C LEU A 50 -13.76 23.55 -11.27
N PRO A 51 -14.49 23.48 -10.13
CA PRO A 51 -15.82 22.86 -10.08
C PRO A 51 -16.84 23.54 -11.00
N GLU A 52 -16.65 24.83 -11.23
CA GLU A 52 -17.43 25.68 -12.12
C GLU A 52 -16.52 26.76 -12.74
N PRO A 53 -16.87 27.32 -13.91
CA PRO A 53 -16.19 28.48 -14.44
C PRO A 53 -16.16 29.63 -13.44
N ARG A 54 -15.07 30.41 -13.44
CA ARG A 54 -14.88 31.51 -12.51
C ARG A 54 -14.16 32.67 -13.15
N THR A 55 -14.79 33.83 -13.20
CA THR A 55 -14.19 35.08 -13.70
C THR A 55 -14.07 36.09 -12.57
N ASP A 56 -13.16 37.05 -12.67
CA ASP A 56 -13.11 38.22 -11.80
C ASP A 56 -12.90 37.86 -10.31
N ALA A 57 -12.24 36.72 -10.07
CA ALA A 57 -11.95 36.21 -8.75
C ALA A 57 -10.54 36.60 -8.30
N ALA A 58 -10.38 36.77 -6.99
CA ALA A 58 -9.07 36.94 -6.40
C ALA A 58 -8.47 35.58 -6.02
N ALA A 59 -7.15 35.42 -6.17
CA ALA A 59 -6.44 34.21 -5.74
C ALA A 59 -5.48 34.53 -4.59
N ILE A 60 -5.45 33.65 -3.59
CA ILE A 60 -4.54 33.75 -2.45
C ILE A 60 -3.97 32.38 -2.07
N VAL A 61 -2.87 32.39 -1.33
CA VAL A 61 -2.28 31.20 -0.71
C VAL A 61 -2.27 31.34 0.82
N THR A 62 -2.91 30.39 1.50
CA THR A 62 -3.08 30.40 2.97
C THR A 62 -2.06 29.49 3.66
N LEU A 63 -1.85 29.60 4.98
CA LEU A 63 -0.79 28.87 5.75
C LEU A 63 -0.80 27.34 5.62
N ASP A 64 -1.93 26.75 5.26
CA ASP A 64 -2.12 25.34 4.93
C ASP A 64 -1.58 24.94 3.54
N ASN A 65 -0.90 25.87 2.85
CA ASN A 65 -0.36 25.72 1.50
C ASN A 65 -1.45 25.46 0.44
N ALA A 66 -2.68 25.89 0.72
CA ALA A 66 -3.79 25.77 -0.21
C ALA A 66 -3.92 27.05 -1.05
N VAL A 67 -4.22 26.87 -2.33
CA VAL A 67 -4.67 27.94 -3.22
C VAL A 67 -6.17 28.10 -3.05
N ARG A 68 -6.65 29.35 -2.91
CA ARG A 68 -8.07 29.66 -2.74
C ARG A 68 -8.49 30.72 -3.75
N LEU A 69 -9.63 30.50 -4.39
CA LEU A 69 -10.29 31.50 -5.22
C LEU A 69 -11.47 32.11 -4.48
N LEU A 70 -11.53 33.44 -4.45
CA LEU A 70 -12.47 34.21 -3.65
C LEU A 70 -13.32 35.05 -4.60
N GLY A 71 -14.63 34.98 -4.45
CA GLY A 71 -15.60 35.70 -5.30
C GLY A 71 -15.60 35.26 -6.75
N GLY A 72 -16.08 36.15 -7.63
CA GLY A 72 -16.18 35.98 -9.07
C GLY A 72 -17.61 35.76 -9.61
N ASN A 73 -17.70 35.37 -10.88
CA ASN A 73 -18.95 35.07 -11.59
C ASN A 73 -19.96 36.21 -11.58
N ALA A 74 -19.53 37.43 -11.94
CA ALA A 74 -20.37 38.63 -11.93
C ALA A 74 -21.08 38.90 -10.58
N GLY A 75 -20.45 38.50 -9.47
CA GLY A 75 -20.98 38.69 -8.14
C GLY A 75 -22.09 37.70 -7.79
N ALA A 76 -22.02 36.49 -8.34
CA ALA A 76 -22.90 35.37 -7.98
C ALA A 76 -22.21 34.30 -7.12
N ALA A 77 -20.88 34.18 -7.21
CA ALA A 77 -20.15 33.16 -6.47
C ALA A 77 -20.07 33.51 -4.98
N THR A 78 -20.51 32.59 -4.13
CA THR A 78 -20.38 32.67 -2.67
C THR A 78 -19.45 31.60 -2.13
N ASP A 79 -19.17 30.56 -2.90
CA ASP A 79 -18.23 29.51 -2.59
C ASP A 79 -16.79 29.95 -2.90
N ALA A 80 -15.84 29.46 -2.10
CA ALA A 80 -14.42 29.67 -2.30
C ALA A 80 -13.71 28.35 -2.65
N PRO A 81 -13.57 28.01 -3.94
CA PRO A 81 -12.84 26.82 -4.37
C PRO A 81 -11.44 26.80 -3.77
N VAL A 82 -11.07 25.63 -3.23
CA VAL A 82 -9.77 25.40 -2.61
C VAL A 82 -9.06 24.21 -3.26
N LEU A 83 -7.81 24.43 -3.63
CA LEU A 83 -6.87 23.39 -4.04
C LEU A 83 -5.85 23.20 -2.93
N GLY A 84 -5.99 22.11 -2.18
CA GLY A 84 -5.04 21.75 -1.13
C GLY A 84 -3.68 21.34 -1.70
N SER A 85 -2.64 21.42 -0.87
CA SER A 85 -1.29 20.97 -1.25
C SER A 85 -1.28 19.49 -1.67
N GLY A 86 -0.92 19.21 -2.91
CA GLY A 86 -0.90 17.85 -3.46
C GLY A 86 -2.28 17.25 -3.76
N ALA A 87 -3.34 18.05 -3.69
CA ALA A 87 -4.68 17.61 -4.06
C ALA A 87 -4.80 17.47 -5.59
N THR A 88 -5.54 16.46 -6.04
CA THR A 88 -5.79 16.19 -7.46
C THR A 88 -7.10 16.81 -7.97
N ALA A 89 -7.84 17.51 -7.10
CA ALA A 89 -9.09 18.16 -7.44
C ALA A 89 -9.34 19.38 -6.55
N TRP A 90 -10.04 20.37 -7.10
CA TRP A 90 -10.60 21.47 -6.34
C TRP A 90 -11.79 20.98 -5.51
N THR A 91 -11.90 21.49 -4.30
CA THR A 91 -13.06 21.27 -3.44
C THR A 91 -13.73 22.60 -3.15
N LEU A 92 -15.04 22.56 -2.89
CA LEU A 92 -15.74 23.73 -2.37
C LEU A 92 -15.22 23.97 -0.96
N GLY A 93 -14.55 25.11 -0.76
CA GLY A 93 -14.05 25.53 0.54
C GLY A 93 -15.17 26.12 1.38
N PHE A 94 -14.94 27.32 1.88
CA PHE A 94 -15.93 28.02 2.69
C PHE A 94 -16.86 28.88 1.85
N ASN A 95 -17.96 29.32 2.46
CA ASN A 95 -18.88 30.29 1.88
C ASN A 95 -18.56 31.69 2.42
N THR A 96 -18.48 32.71 1.56
CA THR A 96 -18.24 34.11 1.95
C THR A 96 -19.53 34.85 2.34
N ASP A 97 -20.69 34.19 2.24
CA ASP A 97 -22.08 34.63 2.43
C ASP A 97 -22.55 35.80 1.56
N THR A 98 -21.63 36.66 1.15
CA THR A 98 -21.85 37.79 0.25
C THR A 98 -21.10 37.54 -1.04
N PRO A 99 -21.79 37.43 -2.19
CA PRO A 99 -21.12 37.24 -3.46
C PRO A 99 -20.54 38.57 -3.96
N ARG A 100 -19.35 38.52 -4.55
CA ARG A 100 -18.59 39.68 -5.02
C ARG A 100 -17.75 39.31 -6.22
N ASN A 101 -17.66 40.16 -7.24
CA ASN A 101 -16.65 40.06 -8.29
C ASN A 101 -15.71 41.27 -8.27
N ASP A 102 -14.54 41.15 -8.88
CA ASP A 102 -13.52 42.21 -8.97
C ASP A 102 -13.11 42.79 -7.61
N LEU A 103 -13.16 41.93 -6.59
CA LEU A 103 -12.77 42.24 -5.22
C LEU A 103 -11.26 42.12 -5.02
N GLY A 104 -10.77 42.82 -4.01
CA GLY A 104 -9.48 42.54 -3.42
C GLY A 104 -9.57 41.43 -2.39
N ALA A 105 -8.62 40.48 -2.43
CA ALA A 105 -8.44 39.50 -1.37
C ALA A 105 -6.98 39.41 -0.95
N VAL A 106 -6.72 39.51 0.36
CA VAL A 106 -5.37 39.31 0.89
C VAL A 106 -5.38 38.43 2.14
N PHE A 107 -4.29 37.70 2.34
CA PHE A 107 -4.10 36.90 3.53
C PHE A 107 -3.16 37.60 4.52
N THR A 108 -3.65 37.90 5.72
CA THR A 108 -2.91 38.65 6.75
C THR A 108 -2.19 37.76 7.77
N GLY A 109 -2.01 36.47 7.44
CA GLY A 109 -1.35 35.48 8.28
C GLY A 109 -2.29 34.60 9.10
N SER A 110 -3.43 35.11 9.55
CA SER A 110 -4.47 34.28 10.22
C SER A 110 -5.87 34.45 9.63
N LYS A 111 -6.13 35.54 8.92
CA LYS A 111 -7.43 35.86 8.34
C LYS A 111 -7.30 36.18 6.86
N ILE A 112 -8.38 35.99 6.14
CA ILE A 112 -8.53 36.46 4.76
C ILE A 112 -9.33 37.76 4.84
N LEU A 113 -8.80 38.84 4.28
CA LEU A 113 -9.53 40.09 4.12
C LEU A 113 -10.08 40.13 2.70
N LEU A 114 -11.38 40.40 2.57
CA LEU A 114 -12.08 40.64 1.32
C LEU A 114 -12.57 42.09 1.32
N TYR A 115 -12.25 42.87 0.30
CA TYR A 115 -12.60 44.30 0.25
C TYR A 115 -12.95 44.75 -1.15
N GLY A 116 -13.92 45.67 -1.23
CA GLY A 116 -14.41 46.17 -2.50
C GLY A 116 -15.05 45.10 -3.36
N GLY A 117 -14.92 45.28 -4.68
CA GLY A 117 -15.61 44.51 -5.70
C GLY A 117 -16.99 45.08 -6.01
N GLY A 118 -17.87 44.25 -6.56
CA GLY A 118 -19.26 44.65 -6.81
C GLY A 118 -20.25 43.50 -6.74
N VAL A 119 -21.52 43.89 -6.78
CA VAL A 119 -22.66 43.01 -7.07
C VAL A 119 -23.32 43.58 -8.33
N GLY A 120 -23.14 42.92 -9.47
CA GLY A 120 -23.53 43.50 -10.75
C GLY A 120 -22.53 44.57 -11.21
N THR A 121 -23.00 45.80 -11.49
CA THR A 121 -22.17 46.88 -12.06
C THR A 121 -21.77 47.99 -11.08
N GLU A 122 -22.19 47.89 -9.83
CA GLU A 122 -21.90 48.90 -8.79
C GLU A 122 -20.80 48.40 -7.86
N GLY A 123 -19.81 49.27 -7.63
CA GLY A 123 -18.75 49.03 -6.67
C GLY A 123 -19.25 49.13 -5.24
N ILE A 124 -18.62 48.37 -4.36
CA ILE A 124 -18.92 48.36 -2.92
C ILE A 124 -17.69 48.81 -2.12
N SER A 125 -17.90 49.19 -0.86
CA SER A 125 -16.83 49.65 0.06
C SER A 125 -16.65 48.71 1.26
N GLU A 126 -17.50 47.70 1.33
CA GLU A 126 -17.61 46.73 2.40
C GLU A 126 -16.32 45.91 2.50
N VAL A 127 -15.91 45.67 3.74
CA VAL A 127 -14.74 44.85 4.05
C VAL A 127 -15.17 43.74 5.00
N LEU A 128 -14.77 42.53 4.67
CA LEU A 128 -15.01 41.33 5.47
C LEU A 128 -13.66 40.77 5.88
N ASP A 129 -13.54 40.32 7.12
CA ASP A 129 -12.54 39.32 7.47
C ASP A 129 -13.16 37.94 7.57
N TYR A 130 -12.38 36.93 7.22
CA TYR A 130 -12.76 35.53 7.32
C TYR A 130 -11.72 34.78 8.15
N ASP A 131 -12.17 34.18 9.25
CA ASP A 131 -11.34 33.34 10.12
C ASP A 131 -11.47 31.88 9.69
N LEU A 132 -10.42 31.37 9.05
CA LEU A 132 -10.32 29.98 8.58
C LEU A 132 -10.50 28.94 9.69
N SER A 133 -10.30 29.30 10.96
CA SER A 133 -10.45 28.39 12.10
C SER A 133 -11.86 28.33 12.67
N GLN A 134 -12.65 29.40 12.47
CA GLN A 134 -13.99 29.53 13.06
C GLN A 134 -15.09 29.34 12.02
N GLY A 135 -14.80 29.59 10.74
CA GLY A 135 -15.76 29.41 9.67
C GLY A 135 -16.67 30.61 9.39
N ASP A 136 -16.57 31.67 10.21
CA ASP A 136 -17.45 32.84 10.17
C ASP A 136 -16.75 34.07 9.57
N SER A 137 -17.54 34.91 8.89
CA SER A 137 -17.13 36.24 8.42
C SER A 137 -17.52 37.34 9.43
N GLN A 138 -16.71 38.40 9.53
CA GLN A 138 -17.08 39.62 10.26
C GLN A 138 -16.94 40.86 9.39
N ASP A 139 -17.92 41.75 9.49
CA ASP A 139 -17.84 43.08 8.89
C ASP A 139 -16.79 43.93 9.60
N LEU A 140 -15.91 44.54 8.80
CA LEU A 140 -14.88 45.48 9.23
C LEU A 140 -15.23 46.89 8.78
N SER A 141 -14.42 47.86 9.20
CA SER A 141 -14.55 49.24 8.76
C SER A 141 -14.43 49.33 7.23
N LYS A 142 -15.41 50.03 6.64
CA LYS A 142 -15.53 50.20 5.19
C LYS A 142 -14.38 51.04 4.64
N MET A 143 -14.04 50.81 3.38
CA MET A 143 -13.18 51.72 2.61
C MET A 143 -13.84 53.10 2.49
N ASN A 144 -13.03 54.13 2.28
CA ASN A 144 -13.48 55.50 2.08
C ASN A 144 -14.19 55.68 0.73
N SER A 145 -13.80 54.90 -0.28
CA SER A 145 -14.41 54.90 -1.61
C SER A 145 -15.02 53.54 -1.95
N ILE A 146 -16.11 53.56 -2.71
CA ILE A 146 -16.60 52.35 -3.40
C ILE A 146 -15.66 52.02 -4.56
N ARG A 147 -15.26 50.75 -4.67
CA ARG A 147 -14.25 50.31 -5.64
C ARG A 147 -14.62 48.98 -6.26
N TYR A 148 -14.76 49.01 -7.58
CA TYR A 148 -14.86 47.88 -8.48
C TYR A 148 -13.60 47.86 -9.37
N ASP A 149 -13.11 46.67 -9.75
CA ASP A 149 -11.99 46.51 -10.70
C ASP A 149 -10.74 47.30 -10.31
N HIS A 150 -10.44 47.23 -9.01
CA HIS A 150 -9.33 47.92 -8.37
C HIS A 150 -8.15 46.96 -8.19
N GLY A 151 -6.94 47.52 -8.18
CA GLY A 151 -5.75 46.76 -7.80
C GLY A 151 -5.77 46.47 -6.30
N TYR A 152 -5.35 45.26 -5.93
CA TYR A 152 -5.24 44.83 -4.54
C TYR A 152 -3.86 44.24 -4.26
N ALA A 153 -3.26 44.61 -3.13
CA ALA A 153 -1.97 44.06 -2.73
C ALA A 153 -1.82 44.03 -1.21
N VAL A 154 -0.81 43.29 -0.76
CA VAL A 154 -0.39 43.25 0.63
C VAL A 154 1.09 43.60 0.72
N ASP A 155 1.46 44.46 1.66
CA ASP A 155 2.86 44.77 1.91
C ASP A 155 3.54 43.74 2.81
N ASN A 156 4.85 43.89 3.00
CA ASN A 156 5.67 43.03 3.84
C ASN A 156 5.35 43.11 5.35
N LEU A 157 4.45 44.03 5.76
CA LEU A 157 3.94 44.15 7.13
C LEU A 157 2.52 43.57 7.27
N GLY A 158 1.94 43.03 6.19
CA GLY A 158 0.60 42.43 6.19
C GLY A 158 -0.54 43.45 6.08
N ARG A 159 -0.26 44.69 5.65
CA ARG A 159 -1.30 45.71 5.43
C ARG A 159 -1.87 45.59 4.03
N ALA A 160 -3.20 45.68 3.91
CA ALA A 160 -3.92 45.59 2.64
C ALA A 160 -4.01 46.96 1.96
N TYR A 161 -3.98 46.98 0.63
CA TYR A 161 -4.07 48.20 -0.18
C TYR A 161 -5.11 48.03 -1.27
N ALA A 162 -6.00 49.01 -1.40
CA ALA A 162 -6.93 49.15 -2.50
C ALA A 162 -6.49 50.32 -3.38
N MET A 163 -6.18 50.06 -4.64
CA MET A 163 -5.56 51.01 -5.56
C MET A 163 -6.49 51.24 -6.75
N GLY A 164 -6.84 52.49 -7.03
CA GLY A 164 -7.65 52.85 -8.20
C GLY A 164 -9.02 52.15 -8.26
N GLY A 165 -9.40 51.71 -9.46
CA GLY A 165 -10.70 51.12 -9.75
C GLY A 165 -11.74 52.14 -10.21
N VAL A 166 -13.00 51.70 -10.30
CA VAL A 166 -14.16 52.52 -10.67
C VAL A 166 -15.25 52.43 -9.63
N GLY A 167 -16.07 53.48 -9.50
CA GLY A 167 -17.26 53.43 -8.65
C GLY A 167 -18.42 52.63 -9.27
N VAL A 168 -18.62 52.76 -10.58
CA VAL A 168 -19.66 52.07 -11.35
C VAL A 168 -19.10 51.75 -12.73
N LEU A 169 -19.29 50.52 -13.21
CA LEU A 169 -18.78 50.09 -14.51
C LEU A 169 -19.46 50.83 -15.68
N GLY A 170 -18.66 51.22 -16.68
CA GLY A 170 -19.13 51.78 -17.95
C GLY A 170 -19.64 53.23 -17.91
N ASN A 171 -19.78 53.84 -16.73
CA ASN A 171 -20.20 55.24 -16.57
C ASN A 171 -19.58 55.98 -15.37
N GLY A 172 -18.72 55.31 -14.58
CA GLY A 172 -18.15 55.85 -13.35
C GLY A 172 -16.84 56.61 -13.55
N GLU A 173 -16.52 57.46 -12.58
CA GLU A 173 -15.21 58.09 -12.42
C GLU A 173 -14.17 57.00 -12.12
N ILE A 174 -13.03 57.07 -12.81
CA ILE A 174 -11.88 56.19 -12.55
C ILE A 174 -11.09 56.84 -11.43
N TRP A 175 -10.76 56.05 -10.40
CA TRP A 175 -10.03 56.52 -9.25
C TRP A 175 -8.52 56.48 -9.48
N ASP A 176 -7.82 57.49 -8.98
CA ASP A 176 -6.37 57.45 -8.71
C ASP A 176 -6.08 57.21 -7.23
N SER A 177 -7.06 57.44 -6.36
CA SER A 177 -6.91 57.31 -4.91
C SER A 177 -6.48 55.90 -4.51
N VAL A 178 -5.65 55.84 -3.47
CA VAL A 178 -5.14 54.60 -2.88
C VAL A 178 -5.42 54.64 -1.40
N GLU A 179 -5.93 53.52 -0.90
CA GLU A 179 -6.26 53.37 0.51
C GLU A 179 -5.52 52.19 1.10
N ARG A 180 -5.06 52.35 2.34
CA ARG A 180 -4.39 51.31 3.11
C ARG A 180 -5.22 50.97 4.33
N TYR A 181 -5.39 49.68 4.57
CA TYR A 181 -6.03 49.15 5.77
C TYR A 181 -5.02 48.92 6.90
N ASP A 182 -5.32 49.48 8.07
CA ASP A 182 -4.61 49.20 9.31
C ASP A 182 -5.36 48.13 10.11
N VAL A 183 -4.84 46.91 10.08
CA VAL A 183 -5.43 45.74 10.76
C VAL A 183 -5.48 45.92 12.28
N VAL A 184 -4.61 46.74 12.88
CA VAL A 184 -4.58 46.95 14.33
C VAL A 184 -5.71 47.87 14.78
N ASN A 185 -6.01 48.89 13.97
CA ASN A 185 -6.98 49.92 14.30
C ASN A 185 -8.35 49.73 13.63
N ASP A 186 -8.50 48.73 12.75
CA ASP A 186 -9.68 48.54 11.90
C ASP A 186 -10.07 49.86 11.22
N ALA A 187 -9.17 50.38 10.39
CA ALA A 187 -9.37 51.67 9.74
C ALA A 187 -8.69 51.74 8.37
N TRP A 188 -9.35 52.40 7.43
CA TRP A 188 -8.80 52.76 6.13
C TRP A 188 -8.30 54.21 6.12
N SER A 189 -7.09 54.42 5.62
CA SER A 189 -6.51 55.74 5.42
C SER A 189 -6.07 55.92 3.97
N ASN A 190 -6.34 57.08 3.38
CA ASN A 190 -5.74 57.46 2.11
C ASN A 190 -4.21 57.57 2.25
N VAL A 191 -3.50 57.07 1.25
CA VAL A 191 -2.07 57.24 1.03
C VAL A 191 -1.86 57.98 -0.29
N ALA A 192 -0.62 58.17 -0.75
CA ALA A 192 -0.34 58.85 -2.01
C ALA A 192 -1.13 58.19 -3.17
N SER A 193 -1.89 59.02 -3.91
CA SER A 193 -2.63 58.59 -5.09
C SER A 193 -1.69 58.09 -6.19
N LEU A 194 -2.20 57.17 -7.02
CA LEU A 194 -1.56 56.74 -8.25
C LEU A 194 -1.17 57.96 -9.12
N PRO A 195 -0.09 57.88 -9.91
CA PRO A 195 0.28 58.97 -10.81
C PRO A 195 -0.75 59.31 -11.89
N GLN A 196 -1.70 58.40 -12.16
CA GLN A 196 -2.86 58.62 -13.01
C GLN A 196 -4.03 57.71 -12.55
N PRO A 197 -5.29 58.05 -12.88
CA PRO A 197 -6.44 57.17 -12.64
C PRO A 197 -6.35 55.87 -13.44
N LEU A 198 -6.55 54.72 -12.78
CA LEU A 198 -6.47 53.39 -13.39
C LEU A 198 -7.51 52.44 -12.79
N HIS A 199 -8.02 51.52 -13.61
CA HIS A 199 -8.78 50.33 -13.23
C HIS A 199 -8.31 49.13 -14.06
N GLY A 200 -8.65 47.89 -13.69
CA GLY A 200 -8.23 46.69 -14.43
C GLY A 200 -6.72 46.45 -14.40
N MET A 201 -6.02 47.03 -13.44
CA MET A 201 -4.56 46.89 -13.33
C MET A 201 -4.20 45.68 -12.49
N SER A 202 -3.09 45.03 -12.83
CA SER A 202 -2.54 43.96 -11.99
C SER A 202 -1.55 44.52 -10.99
N THR A 203 -1.59 44.00 -9.76
CA THR A 203 -0.81 44.51 -8.65
C THR A 203 -0.17 43.39 -7.83
N VAL A 204 1.05 43.62 -7.35
CA VAL A 204 1.76 42.64 -6.52
C VAL A 204 2.72 43.34 -5.56
N GLY A 205 2.89 42.82 -4.35
CA GLY A 205 3.95 43.26 -3.44
C GLY A 205 5.27 42.56 -3.76
N ASP A 206 6.38 43.28 -3.69
CA ASP A 206 7.73 42.73 -3.93
C ASP A 206 8.33 41.97 -2.73
N GLY A 207 7.63 41.97 -1.60
CA GLY A 207 8.09 41.41 -0.32
C GLY A 207 9.08 42.29 0.44
N ASN A 208 9.60 43.36 -0.15
CA ASN A 208 10.62 44.25 0.42
C ASN A 208 10.12 45.67 0.71
N GLY A 209 8.81 45.90 0.66
CA GLY A 209 8.19 47.18 1.00
C GLY A 209 7.83 48.03 -0.21
N HIS A 210 7.80 47.44 -1.40
CA HIS A 210 7.25 48.06 -2.59
C HIS A 210 6.00 47.33 -3.06
N LEU A 211 5.03 48.09 -3.56
CA LEU A 211 3.87 47.57 -4.29
C LEU A 211 4.00 47.98 -5.74
N LEU A 212 3.85 47.02 -6.65
CA LEU A 212 3.97 47.25 -8.07
C LEU A 212 2.58 47.26 -8.71
N VAL A 213 2.42 48.14 -9.70
CA VAL A 213 1.20 48.29 -10.49
C VAL A 213 1.57 48.19 -11.97
N PHE A 214 0.87 47.34 -12.70
CA PHE A 214 1.11 47.07 -14.11
C PHE A 214 -0.15 47.29 -14.95
N GLY A 215 -0.02 48.12 -15.99
CA GLY A 215 -1.05 48.31 -16.99
C GLY A 215 -2.33 48.96 -16.44
N GLY A 216 -3.47 48.33 -16.73
CA GLY A 216 -4.81 48.87 -16.50
C GLY A 216 -5.30 49.80 -17.60
N SER A 217 -6.44 50.45 -17.39
CA SER A 217 -6.99 51.46 -18.30
C SER A 217 -7.36 52.74 -17.57
N ASN A 218 -7.09 53.88 -18.22
CA ASN A 218 -7.47 55.22 -17.76
C ASN A 218 -8.70 55.79 -18.48
N ALA A 219 -9.39 54.97 -19.26
CA ALA A 219 -10.68 55.28 -19.88
C ALA A 219 -11.66 54.13 -19.62
N VAL A 220 -12.96 54.40 -19.58
CA VAL A 220 -13.99 53.36 -19.31
C VAL A 220 -14.07 52.25 -20.37
N ASP A 221 -13.34 52.38 -21.47
CA ASP A 221 -13.24 51.41 -22.57
C ASP A 221 -11.78 50.95 -22.80
N ASP A 222 -11.59 50.07 -23.78
CA ASP A 222 -10.26 49.55 -24.15
C ASP A 222 -9.34 50.59 -24.81
N SER A 223 -9.82 51.80 -25.13
CA SER A 223 -8.97 52.84 -25.74
C SER A 223 -7.97 53.45 -24.75
N GLY A 224 -8.25 53.30 -23.46
CA GLY A 224 -7.41 53.79 -22.37
C GLY A 224 -6.38 52.80 -21.85
N ILE A 225 -6.22 51.63 -22.46
CA ILE A 225 -5.24 50.62 -22.00
C ILE A 225 -3.84 51.21 -21.93
N GLN A 226 -3.22 51.09 -20.75
CA GLN A 226 -1.90 51.60 -20.45
C GLN A 226 -0.86 50.47 -20.43
N SER A 227 0.39 50.82 -20.72
CA SER A 227 1.56 49.96 -20.46
C SER A 227 2.39 50.44 -19.27
N THR A 228 1.88 51.40 -18.50
CA THR A 228 2.63 52.02 -17.42
C THR A 228 2.95 51.03 -16.30
N THR A 229 4.15 51.17 -15.75
CA THR A 229 4.58 50.43 -14.57
C THR A 229 4.96 51.40 -13.46
N TYR A 230 4.33 51.23 -12.31
CA TYR A 230 4.58 52.07 -11.14
C TYR A 230 5.01 51.22 -9.95
N SER A 231 5.88 51.78 -9.11
CA SER A 231 6.23 51.24 -7.80
C SER A 231 5.88 52.25 -6.71
N TYR A 232 5.15 51.78 -5.71
CA TYR A 232 4.83 52.52 -4.50
C TYR A 232 5.79 52.10 -3.39
N ASP A 233 6.53 53.06 -2.85
CA ASP A 233 7.36 52.87 -1.67
C ASP A 233 6.52 53.08 -0.42
N VAL A 234 6.35 51.99 0.33
CA VAL A 234 5.52 51.94 1.53
C VAL A 234 6.11 52.77 2.68
N ALA A 235 7.43 52.94 2.73
CA ALA A 235 8.10 53.68 3.78
C ALA A 235 8.06 55.20 3.56
N THR A 236 8.12 55.63 2.30
CA THR A 236 8.12 57.06 1.94
C THR A 236 6.76 57.59 1.50
N ASP A 237 5.76 56.71 1.33
CA ASP A 237 4.42 57.08 0.85
C ASP A 237 4.51 57.85 -0.48
N SER A 238 5.21 57.24 -1.45
CA SER A 238 5.48 57.89 -2.74
C SER A 238 5.56 56.90 -3.90
N TRP A 239 5.25 57.40 -5.09
CA TRP A 239 5.25 56.65 -6.33
C TRP A 239 6.47 56.97 -7.20
N SER A 240 6.99 55.95 -7.87
CA SER A 240 8.03 56.05 -8.89
C SER A 240 7.59 55.36 -10.19
N SER A 241 7.92 55.96 -11.33
CA SER A 241 7.77 55.30 -12.64
C SER A 241 8.92 54.34 -12.89
N LEU A 242 8.58 53.15 -13.40
CA LEU A 242 9.52 52.12 -13.81
C LEU A 242 9.51 51.95 -15.34
N ALA A 243 10.29 51.01 -15.87
CA ALA A 243 10.22 50.64 -17.27
C ALA A 243 8.82 50.11 -17.60
N ASN A 244 8.20 50.67 -18.62
CA ASN A 244 6.85 50.27 -19.06
C ASN A 244 6.84 48.87 -19.67
N MET A 245 5.69 48.20 -19.56
CA MET A 245 5.43 46.91 -20.17
C MET A 245 5.62 46.96 -21.70
N PRO A 246 6.21 45.93 -22.32
CA PRO A 246 6.27 45.81 -23.78
C PRO A 246 4.87 45.83 -24.43
N MET A 247 3.89 45.22 -23.77
CA MET A 247 2.49 45.18 -24.19
C MET A 247 1.59 45.63 -23.03
N GLY A 248 0.90 46.76 -23.21
CA GLY A 248 -0.10 47.22 -22.25
C GLY A 248 -1.29 46.27 -22.19
N THR A 249 -1.74 45.97 -20.98
CA THR A 249 -2.88 45.08 -20.72
C THR A 249 -3.71 45.61 -19.56
N ARG A 250 -5.02 45.36 -19.60
CA ARG A 250 -5.89 45.38 -18.43
C ARG A 250 -6.43 43.98 -18.15
N ASP A 251 -6.98 43.75 -16.96
CA ASP A 251 -7.58 42.48 -16.52
C ASP A 251 -6.59 41.30 -16.63
N SER A 252 -5.29 41.61 -16.53
CA SER A 252 -4.20 40.66 -16.39
C SER A 252 -4.00 40.30 -14.91
N ALA A 253 -3.20 39.29 -14.64
CA ALA A 253 -2.80 38.94 -13.28
C ALA A 253 -1.28 39.07 -13.11
N ALA A 254 -0.83 39.57 -11.95
CA ALA A 254 0.58 39.71 -11.62
C ALA A 254 0.95 38.82 -10.43
N VAL A 255 2.04 38.05 -10.55
CA VAL A 255 2.53 37.16 -9.49
C VAL A 255 4.04 37.33 -9.30
N LEU A 256 4.49 37.34 -8.04
CA LEU A 256 5.92 37.35 -7.69
C LEU A 256 6.38 35.90 -7.47
N GLY A 257 7.37 35.45 -8.24
CA GLY A 257 8.03 34.16 -8.05
C GLY A 257 9.11 34.19 -6.96
N ASP A 258 9.49 33.01 -6.47
CA ASP A 258 10.61 32.83 -5.53
C ASP A 258 12.00 33.12 -6.16
N ASN A 259 12.05 33.22 -7.48
CA ASN A 259 13.20 33.68 -8.24
C ASN A 259 13.32 35.21 -8.31
N GLY A 260 12.44 35.96 -7.63
CA GLY A 260 12.47 37.43 -7.58
C GLY A 260 11.99 38.12 -8.85
N LEU A 261 11.39 37.38 -9.79
CA LEU A 261 10.78 37.93 -11.00
C LEU A 261 9.26 38.08 -10.83
N VAL A 262 8.69 39.10 -11.46
CA VAL A 262 7.24 39.30 -11.51
C VAL A 262 6.72 38.89 -12.87
N TYR A 263 5.67 38.07 -12.89
CA TYR A 263 5.03 37.57 -14.10
C TYR A 263 3.68 38.25 -14.27
N VAL A 264 3.50 38.98 -15.36
CA VAL A 264 2.21 39.54 -15.79
C VAL A 264 1.64 38.65 -16.88
N LEU A 265 0.45 38.10 -16.60
CA LEU A 265 -0.15 36.98 -17.30
C LEU A 265 -1.44 37.43 -18.00
N GLY A 266 -1.52 37.22 -19.31
CA GLY A 266 -2.72 37.44 -20.12
C GLY A 266 -3.27 38.87 -20.04
N GLY A 267 -4.59 38.98 -20.00
CA GLY A 267 -5.36 40.23 -19.99
C GLY A 267 -5.92 40.61 -21.36
N VAL A 268 -6.46 41.83 -21.44
CA VAL A 268 -6.93 42.47 -22.66
C VAL A 268 -5.92 43.53 -23.09
N SER A 269 -5.38 43.37 -24.29
CA SER A 269 -4.54 44.36 -24.96
C SER A 269 -5.36 45.23 -25.89
N SER A 270 -4.74 46.25 -26.50
CA SER A 270 -5.37 47.02 -27.59
C SER A 270 -5.79 46.18 -28.81
N SER A 271 -5.33 44.93 -28.90
CA SER A 271 -5.69 43.97 -29.95
C SER A 271 -6.68 42.89 -29.48
N GLY A 272 -7.21 43.01 -28.26
CA GLY A 272 -8.09 42.02 -27.62
C GLY A 272 -7.37 41.14 -26.60
N ALA A 273 -8.06 40.09 -26.17
CA ALA A 273 -7.54 39.11 -25.21
C ALA A 273 -6.19 38.52 -25.67
N THR A 274 -5.24 38.37 -24.74
CA THR A 274 -3.90 37.86 -25.04
C THR A 274 -3.51 36.70 -24.12
N ASP A 275 -2.61 35.86 -24.61
CA ASP A 275 -1.94 34.77 -23.92
C ASP A 275 -0.51 35.15 -23.46
N ALA A 276 -0.11 36.41 -23.65
CA ALA A 276 1.24 36.86 -23.38
C ALA A 276 1.64 36.68 -21.91
N VAL A 277 2.88 36.21 -21.70
CA VAL A 277 3.53 36.18 -20.39
C VAL A 277 4.71 37.16 -20.42
N GLN A 278 4.55 38.27 -19.71
CA GLN A 278 5.55 39.34 -19.63
C GLN A 278 6.22 39.29 -18.27
N VAL A 279 7.55 39.23 -18.26
CA VAL A 279 8.33 39.02 -17.03
C VAL A 279 9.13 40.27 -16.72
N TYR A 280 8.93 40.80 -15.52
CA TYR A 280 9.61 41.99 -15.02
C TYR A 280 10.69 41.61 -14.01
N ASP A 281 11.89 42.13 -14.24
CA ASP A 281 13.02 42.05 -13.32
C ASP A 281 13.19 43.39 -12.62
N LEU A 282 12.86 43.43 -11.32
CA LEU A 282 13.01 44.63 -10.50
C LEU A 282 14.47 45.09 -10.38
N THR A 283 15.43 44.16 -10.38
CA THR A 283 16.86 44.44 -10.19
C THR A 283 17.42 45.21 -11.37
N THR A 284 17.01 44.81 -12.58
CA THR A 284 17.47 45.45 -13.83
C THR A 284 16.50 46.50 -14.36
N ASN A 285 15.31 46.63 -13.75
CA ASN A 285 14.20 47.45 -14.22
C ASN A 285 13.92 47.22 -15.71
N SER A 286 13.75 45.95 -16.08
CA SER A 286 13.61 45.56 -17.48
C SER A 286 12.60 44.42 -17.66
N TRP A 287 12.14 44.27 -18.90
CA TRP A 287 11.13 43.29 -19.28
C TRP A 287 11.68 42.26 -20.25
N THR A 288 11.27 41.01 -20.05
CA THR A 288 11.43 39.91 -21.00
C THR A 288 10.08 39.24 -21.26
N SER A 289 10.05 38.27 -22.17
CA SER A 289 8.88 37.43 -22.44
C SER A 289 9.23 35.98 -22.18
N GLU A 290 8.25 35.21 -21.72
CA GLU A 290 8.35 33.76 -21.53
C GLU A 290 7.29 33.04 -22.36
N THR A 291 7.25 31.71 -22.28
CA THR A 291 6.21 30.91 -22.93
C THR A 291 4.82 31.40 -22.58
N ASN A 292 4.06 31.75 -23.62
CA ASN A 292 2.66 32.18 -23.51
C ASN A 292 1.79 31.16 -22.77
N LEU A 293 0.70 31.65 -22.19
CA LEU A 293 -0.38 30.81 -21.68
C LEU A 293 -0.93 29.88 -22.79
N PRO A 294 -1.47 28.70 -22.46
CA PRO A 294 -2.02 27.79 -23.47
C PRO A 294 -3.19 28.35 -24.27
N THR A 295 -3.87 29.36 -23.75
CA THR A 295 -4.96 30.11 -24.43
C THR A 295 -4.95 31.56 -23.96
N PRO A 296 -5.40 32.52 -24.78
CA PRO A 296 -5.67 33.87 -24.32
C PRO A 296 -6.70 33.87 -23.18
N LEU A 297 -6.39 34.59 -22.10
CA LEU A 297 -7.22 34.68 -20.90
C LEU A 297 -7.21 36.10 -20.34
N TYR A 298 -8.35 36.57 -19.85
CA TYR A 298 -8.49 37.81 -19.09
C TYR A 298 -9.47 37.59 -17.92
N SER A 299 -9.45 38.47 -16.92
CA SER A 299 -10.26 38.33 -15.70
C SER A 299 -10.05 36.99 -14.98
N HIS A 300 -8.87 36.39 -15.14
CA HIS A 300 -8.50 35.14 -14.49
C HIS A 300 -7.79 35.44 -13.18
N ALA A 301 -7.84 34.49 -12.25
CA ALA A 301 -7.10 34.58 -11.01
C ALA A 301 -5.71 33.94 -11.20
N ALA A 302 -4.66 34.52 -10.63
CA ALA A 302 -3.34 33.90 -10.60
C ALA A 302 -2.67 34.04 -9.25
N VAL A 303 -1.89 33.03 -8.87
CA VAL A 303 -1.07 33.07 -7.65
C VAL A 303 0.20 32.25 -7.81
N TYR A 304 1.24 32.62 -7.07
CA TYR A 304 2.41 31.78 -6.87
C TYR A 304 2.19 30.89 -5.63
N ASP A 305 2.12 29.57 -5.83
CA ASP A 305 1.88 28.61 -4.76
C ASP A 305 3.14 28.35 -3.91
N ARG A 306 3.00 27.62 -2.81
CA ARG A 306 4.16 27.28 -1.95
C ARG A 306 4.92 26.04 -2.39
N GLN A 307 4.46 25.38 -3.44
CA GLN A 307 5.13 24.25 -4.07
C GLN A 307 6.10 24.72 -5.16
N GLY A 308 6.02 25.98 -5.56
CA GLY A 308 6.95 26.66 -6.45
C GLY A 308 6.38 27.01 -7.83
N HIS A 309 5.06 26.89 -8.01
CA HIS A 309 4.39 27.05 -9.30
C HIS A 309 3.59 28.36 -9.38
N ILE A 310 3.44 28.87 -10.58
CA ILE A 310 2.37 29.83 -10.90
C ILE A 310 1.13 29.03 -11.26
N VAL A 311 0.02 29.33 -10.59
CA VAL A 311 -1.30 28.76 -10.86
C VAL A 311 -2.17 29.85 -11.48
N VAL A 312 -2.71 29.60 -12.66
CA VAL A 312 -3.69 30.45 -13.36
C VAL A 312 -5.00 29.70 -13.42
N ALA A 313 -6.09 30.32 -12.96
CA ALA A 313 -7.37 29.65 -12.83
C ALA A 313 -8.54 30.53 -13.30
N GLY A 314 -9.40 29.94 -14.13
CA GLY A 314 -10.61 30.57 -14.63
C GLY A 314 -10.36 31.68 -15.65
N GLY A 315 -11.20 32.71 -15.60
CA GLY A 315 -11.25 33.84 -16.53
C GLY A 315 -12.15 33.60 -17.73
N PHE A 316 -12.00 34.47 -18.72
CA PHE A 316 -12.66 34.37 -20.02
C PHE A 316 -11.65 33.94 -21.09
N ASP A 317 -12.00 32.92 -21.86
CA ASP A 317 -11.31 32.55 -23.10
C ASP A 317 -12.22 32.82 -24.33
N ALA A 318 -11.79 32.38 -25.51
CA ALA A 318 -12.55 32.56 -26.75
C ALA A 318 -13.94 31.87 -26.75
N SER A 319 -14.18 30.94 -25.84
CA SER A 319 -15.45 30.23 -25.65
C SER A 319 -16.36 30.83 -24.56
N GLY A 320 -15.84 31.77 -23.76
CA GLY A 320 -16.55 32.42 -22.66
C GLY A 320 -15.90 32.14 -21.29
N PRO A 321 -16.66 32.21 -20.19
CA PRO A 321 -16.17 31.85 -18.86
C PRO A 321 -15.63 30.43 -18.84
N THR A 322 -14.42 30.24 -18.32
CA THR A 322 -13.74 28.93 -18.30
C THR A 322 -13.51 28.43 -16.88
N ALA A 323 -13.47 27.11 -16.74
CA ALA A 323 -13.06 26.40 -15.53
C ALA A 323 -11.61 25.88 -15.63
N ALA A 324 -10.90 26.24 -16.71
CA ALA A 324 -9.54 25.79 -16.96
C ALA A 324 -8.59 26.28 -15.87
N VAL A 325 -7.62 25.42 -15.54
CA VAL A 325 -6.52 25.75 -14.63
C VAL A 325 -5.22 25.35 -15.33
N TYR A 326 -4.26 26.27 -15.33
CA TYR A 326 -2.93 26.06 -15.86
C TYR A 326 -1.91 26.27 -14.75
N THR A 327 -0.92 25.39 -14.70
CA THR A 327 0.15 25.41 -13.72
C THR A 327 1.49 25.37 -14.42
N THR A 328 2.45 26.14 -13.92
CA THR A 328 3.81 26.09 -14.47
C THR A 328 4.58 24.87 -13.95
N GLN A 329 5.82 24.71 -14.39
CA GLN A 329 6.81 24.02 -13.59
C GLN A 329 7.17 24.78 -12.31
N ARG A 330 7.88 24.10 -11.41
CA ARG A 330 8.55 24.75 -10.29
C ARG A 330 9.57 25.72 -10.84
N LEU A 331 9.51 26.99 -10.44
CA LEU A 331 10.44 27.98 -10.98
C LEU A 331 11.90 27.74 -10.51
N ASP A 332 12.07 27.06 -9.37
CA ASP A 332 13.37 26.75 -8.76
C ASP A 332 13.95 25.37 -9.13
N ILE A 333 13.18 24.49 -9.77
CA ILE A 333 13.63 23.15 -10.16
C ILE A 333 13.30 22.89 -11.63
N PRO A 334 14.30 22.59 -12.48
CA PRO A 334 14.06 22.35 -13.89
C PRO A 334 13.33 21.02 -14.10
N ASP A 335 12.50 20.98 -15.12
CA ASP A 335 11.93 19.76 -15.64
C ASP A 335 13.01 18.92 -16.34
N VAL A 336 13.07 17.63 -16.02
CA VAL A 336 14.06 16.66 -16.53
C VAL A 336 13.32 15.41 -16.99
N ALA A 337 13.48 15.09 -18.27
CA ALA A 337 12.88 13.89 -18.87
C ALA A 337 13.30 12.60 -18.14
N PRO A 338 12.46 11.56 -18.12
CA PRO A 338 12.78 10.36 -17.38
C PRO A 338 13.97 9.61 -17.97
N VAL A 339 14.76 8.95 -17.11
CA VAL A 339 15.83 8.04 -17.54
C VAL A 339 15.70 6.74 -16.75
N LEU A 340 15.53 5.62 -17.46
CA LEU A 340 15.46 4.29 -16.85
C LEU A 340 16.82 3.87 -16.29
N THR A 341 16.82 3.31 -15.09
CA THR A 341 18.02 2.92 -14.34
C THR A 341 18.03 1.46 -13.90
N SER A 342 16.89 0.78 -13.98
CA SER A 342 16.75 -0.65 -13.69
C SER A 342 16.96 -1.53 -14.91
N SER A 343 17.27 -2.80 -14.69
CA SER A 343 17.36 -3.82 -15.74
C SER A 343 16.42 -4.99 -15.41
N PRO A 344 15.63 -5.49 -16.38
CA PRO A 344 14.65 -6.53 -16.16
C PRO A 344 15.30 -7.91 -16.04
N ARG A 345 14.62 -8.82 -15.32
CA ARG A 345 14.89 -10.26 -15.44
C ARG A 345 14.26 -10.76 -16.74
N THR A 346 15.03 -11.41 -17.60
CA THR A 346 14.56 -11.90 -18.92
C THR A 346 14.06 -13.35 -18.90
N THR A 347 13.87 -13.92 -17.71
CA THR A 347 13.36 -15.30 -17.52
C THR A 347 12.24 -15.32 -16.49
N GLY A 348 11.20 -16.11 -16.77
CA GLY A 348 10.11 -16.43 -15.85
C GLY A 348 9.87 -17.94 -15.84
N SER A 349 9.13 -18.42 -14.84
CA SER A 349 8.72 -19.82 -14.75
C SER A 349 7.20 -19.89 -14.77
N LEU A 350 6.66 -20.95 -15.37
CA LEU A 350 5.23 -21.25 -15.32
C LEU A 350 4.73 -21.27 -13.86
N ASP A 351 3.56 -20.68 -13.62
CA ASP A 351 2.88 -20.57 -12.33
C ASP A 351 3.67 -19.85 -11.21
N GLN A 352 4.82 -19.24 -11.51
CA GLN A 352 5.55 -18.40 -10.56
C GLN A 352 5.30 -16.92 -10.79
N LEU A 353 5.08 -16.18 -9.70
CA LEU A 353 4.96 -14.72 -9.77
C LEU A 353 6.29 -14.09 -10.22
N TYR A 354 6.26 -13.49 -11.39
CA TYR A 354 7.28 -12.58 -11.90
C TYR A 354 7.04 -11.17 -11.37
N THR A 355 8.07 -10.56 -10.80
CA THR A 355 8.05 -9.16 -10.35
C THR A 355 9.25 -8.40 -10.90
N TYR A 356 9.07 -7.14 -11.27
CA TYR A 356 10.16 -6.25 -11.69
C TYR A 356 9.88 -4.80 -11.28
N ASP A 357 10.77 -4.22 -10.48
CA ASP A 357 10.74 -2.80 -10.11
C ASP A 357 11.38 -1.94 -11.20
N VAL A 358 10.55 -1.27 -11.98
CA VAL A 358 10.99 -0.32 -13.01
C VAL A 358 11.36 0.99 -12.32
N ASN A 359 12.65 1.31 -12.31
CA ASN A 359 13.17 2.51 -11.68
C ASN A 359 13.60 3.52 -12.74
N ALA A 360 13.05 4.73 -12.69
CA ALA A 360 13.49 5.86 -13.50
C ALA A 360 13.79 7.10 -12.64
N THR A 361 14.80 7.87 -13.05
CA THR A 361 14.96 9.26 -12.60
C THR A 361 14.04 10.17 -13.40
N GLY A 362 13.90 11.44 -12.99
CA GLY A 362 13.18 12.47 -13.74
C GLY A 362 12.54 13.49 -12.81
N ASN A 363 12.24 14.68 -13.33
CA ASN A 363 11.45 15.70 -12.64
C ASN A 363 10.43 16.31 -13.61
N PRO A 364 9.12 16.35 -13.29
CA PRO A 364 8.47 15.72 -12.13
C PRO A 364 8.70 14.21 -12.05
N THR A 365 8.41 13.61 -10.90
CA THR A 365 8.53 12.15 -10.71
C THR A 365 7.79 11.41 -11.83
N PRO A 366 8.43 10.45 -12.52
CA PRO A 366 7.79 9.73 -13.62
C PRO A 366 6.64 8.83 -13.16
N THR A 367 5.65 8.66 -14.03
CA THR A 367 4.64 7.60 -13.97
C THR A 367 4.99 6.48 -14.95
N TYR A 368 4.51 5.27 -14.69
CA TYR A 368 4.86 4.07 -15.45
C TYR A 368 3.64 3.45 -16.15
N SER A 369 3.84 2.89 -17.34
CA SER A 369 2.81 2.16 -18.07
C SER A 369 3.38 1.04 -18.92
N LEU A 370 2.59 0.01 -19.20
CA LEU A 370 2.92 -1.06 -20.14
C LEU A 370 2.36 -0.72 -21.52
N LEU A 371 3.23 -0.64 -22.52
CA LEU A 371 2.85 -0.46 -23.92
C LEU A 371 2.61 -1.80 -24.62
N THR A 372 3.44 -2.79 -24.28
CA THR A 372 3.35 -4.18 -24.75
C THR A 372 3.57 -5.09 -23.56
N ALA A 373 2.68 -6.06 -23.34
CA ALA A 373 2.79 -7.02 -22.25
C ALA A 373 1.99 -8.30 -22.56
N PRO A 374 2.36 -9.45 -21.98
CA PRO A 374 1.55 -10.67 -22.03
C PRO A 374 0.26 -10.50 -21.23
N ASP A 375 -0.76 -11.30 -21.57
CA ASP A 375 -2.03 -11.32 -20.86
C ASP A 375 -1.84 -11.58 -19.36
N GLY A 376 -2.48 -10.75 -18.53
CA GLY A 376 -2.42 -10.83 -17.06
C GLY A 376 -1.26 -10.09 -16.40
N MET A 377 -0.33 -9.51 -17.17
CA MET A 377 0.72 -8.65 -16.62
C MET A 377 0.18 -7.26 -16.29
N ASN A 378 0.52 -6.77 -15.09
CA ASN A 378 0.13 -5.44 -14.62
C ASN A 378 1.36 -4.64 -14.18
N ILE A 379 1.24 -3.31 -14.17
CA ILE A 379 2.21 -2.38 -13.60
C ILE A 379 1.50 -1.38 -12.69
N ASP A 380 2.09 -1.09 -11.53
CA ASP A 380 1.67 0.05 -10.72
C ASP A 380 2.20 1.35 -11.34
N ALA A 381 1.29 2.26 -11.70
CA ALA A 381 1.64 3.48 -12.42
C ALA A 381 2.51 4.48 -11.62
N THR A 382 2.59 4.32 -10.29
CA THR A 382 3.35 5.21 -9.40
C THR A 382 4.66 4.56 -8.96
N SER A 383 4.63 3.29 -8.55
CA SER A 383 5.82 2.59 -8.06
C SER A 383 6.65 1.94 -9.16
N GLY A 384 6.08 1.72 -10.34
CA GLY A 384 6.73 1.01 -11.44
C GLY A 384 6.86 -0.51 -11.21
N LEU A 385 6.20 -1.07 -10.19
CA LEU A 385 6.25 -2.50 -9.89
C LEU A 385 5.40 -3.26 -10.91
N ILE A 386 6.05 -4.08 -11.71
CA ILE A 386 5.41 -5.07 -12.58
C ILE A 386 5.12 -6.33 -11.77
N SER A 387 3.94 -6.91 -11.99
CA SER A 387 3.53 -8.21 -11.45
C SER A 387 2.85 -9.05 -12.52
N TRP A 388 3.25 -10.32 -12.66
CA TRP A 388 2.69 -11.25 -13.63
C TRP A 388 2.90 -12.70 -13.20
N GLN A 389 1.86 -13.54 -13.24
CA GLN A 389 2.00 -14.99 -13.01
C GLN A 389 1.69 -15.70 -14.34
N PRO A 390 2.71 -16.24 -15.05
CA PRO A 390 2.49 -16.92 -16.31
C PRO A 390 1.61 -18.16 -16.11
N ILE A 391 0.62 -18.36 -16.99
CA ILE A 391 -0.29 -19.50 -16.96
C ILE A 391 0.02 -20.52 -18.07
N ASP A 392 -0.65 -21.66 -18.02
CA ASP A 392 -0.57 -22.66 -19.10
C ASP A 392 -0.93 -22.04 -20.46
N GLY A 393 -0.15 -22.38 -21.49
CA GLY A 393 -0.20 -21.73 -22.80
C GLY A 393 0.65 -20.47 -22.95
N GLN A 394 1.24 -19.94 -21.86
CA GLN A 394 2.21 -18.82 -21.89
C GLN A 394 3.67 -19.28 -21.76
N VAL A 395 3.99 -20.54 -22.05
CA VAL A 395 5.40 -20.98 -22.19
C VAL A 395 5.97 -20.45 -23.50
N GLY A 396 7.17 -19.86 -23.46
CA GLY A 396 7.81 -19.24 -24.63
C GLY A 396 8.25 -17.81 -24.39
N VAL A 397 8.50 -17.08 -25.48
CA VAL A 397 9.03 -15.71 -25.43
C VAL A 397 7.88 -14.70 -25.47
N HIS A 398 7.87 -13.78 -24.51
CA HIS A 398 6.88 -12.70 -24.41
C HIS A 398 7.58 -11.34 -24.47
N PRO A 399 7.28 -10.50 -25.47
CA PRO A 399 7.81 -9.15 -25.52
C PRO A 399 7.13 -8.26 -24.49
N VAL A 400 7.93 -7.46 -23.80
CA VAL A 400 7.46 -6.45 -22.85
C VAL A 400 8.06 -5.11 -23.22
N THR A 401 7.24 -4.07 -23.25
CA THR A 401 7.68 -2.68 -23.38
C THR A 401 7.04 -1.86 -22.28
N VAL A 402 7.88 -1.31 -21.40
CA VAL A 402 7.46 -0.39 -20.34
C VAL A 402 7.89 1.04 -20.71
N ARG A 403 7.03 2.01 -20.40
CA ARG A 403 7.29 3.44 -20.54
C ARG A 403 7.35 4.11 -19.17
N ALA A 404 8.36 4.94 -18.96
CA ALA A 404 8.37 5.95 -17.91
C ALA A 404 8.14 7.34 -18.53
N SER A 405 7.19 8.09 -17.97
CA SER A 405 6.69 9.35 -18.54
C SER A 405 6.60 10.44 -17.48
N ASN A 406 7.00 11.66 -17.84
CA ASN A 406 6.62 12.89 -17.16
C ASN A 406 6.37 14.00 -18.21
N ARG A 407 5.98 15.20 -17.79
CA ARG A 407 5.72 16.29 -18.76
C ARG A 407 6.97 16.77 -19.51
N ALA A 408 8.17 16.42 -19.06
CA ALA A 408 9.42 16.74 -19.72
C ALA A 408 9.77 15.72 -20.83
N GLY A 409 9.13 14.54 -20.83
CA GLY A 409 9.27 13.55 -21.90
C GLY A 409 8.98 12.11 -21.45
N ASP A 410 9.22 11.19 -22.38
CA ASP A 410 9.02 9.76 -22.22
C ASP A 410 10.32 8.99 -22.51
N VAL A 411 10.47 7.81 -21.89
CA VAL A 411 11.51 6.85 -22.23
C VAL A 411 10.97 5.41 -22.12
N ASP A 412 11.35 4.57 -23.07
CA ASP A 412 10.88 3.17 -23.17
C ASP A 412 12.00 2.18 -22.86
N GLN A 413 11.66 1.08 -22.19
CA GLN A 413 12.48 -0.13 -22.07
C GLN A 413 11.78 -1.29 -22.75
N THR A 414 12.41 -1.88 -23.76
CA THR A 414 11.91 -3.10 -24.42
C THR A 414 12.80 -4.28 -24.07
N PHE A 415 12.19 -5.39 -23.70
CA PHE A 415 12.87 -6.65 -23.38
C PHE A 415 11.94 -7.84 -23.61
N ASP A 416 12.53 -9.03 -23.73
CA ASP A 416 11.78 -10.28 -23.82
C ASP A 416 11.88 -11.06 -22.51
N ILE A 417 10.76 -11.63 -22.06
CA ILE A 417 10.73 -12.61 -20.99
C ILE A 417 10.55 -13.99 -21.59
N THR A 418 11.51 -14.89 -21.36
CA THR A 418 11.36 -16.30 -21.71
C THR A 418 10.76 -17.06 -20.53
N VAL A 419 9.53 -17.53 -20.67
CA VAL A 419 8.87 -18.43 -19.72
C VAL A 419 9.26 -19.85 -20.04
N VAL A 420 9.81 -20.55 -19.05
CA VAL A 420 10.15 -21.97 -19.13
C VAL A 420 9.21 -22.79 -18.26
N SER A 421 8.92 -24.03 -18.69
CA SER A 421 8.28 -25.03 -17.83
C SER A 421 9.23 -25.42 -16.70
N ASP A 422 8.69 -25.72 -15.53
CA ASP A 422 9.49 -26.31 -14.47
C ASP A 422 9.87 -27.76 -14.81
N THR A 423 11.14 -28.09 -14.63
CA THR A 423 11.71 -29.42 -14.94
C THR A 423 12.45 -30.01 -13.74
N ILE A 424 12.47 -29.30 -12.61
CA ILE A 424 13.17 -29.73 -11.41
C ILE A 424 12.17 -30.49 -10.56
N ALA A 425 12.47 -31.74 -10.24
CA ALA A 425 11.62 -32.53 -9.36
C ALA A 425 11.77 -32.11 -7.90
N PRO A 426 10.70 -32.23 -7.08
CA PRO A 426 10.78 -32.03 -5.64
C PRO A 426 11.80 -32.95 -4.96
N THR A 427 12.26 -32.55 -3.77
CA THR A 427 13.08 -33.44 -2.95
C THR A 427 12.29 -34.70 -2.55
N THR A 428 12.98 -35.83 -2.41
CA THR A 428 12.38 -37.05 -1.85
C THR A 428 11.79 -36.80 -0.46
N PRO A 429 10.57 -37.29 -0.16
CA PRO A 429 10.02 -37.19 1.19
C PRO A 429 10.95 -37.85 2.21
N ALA A 430 11.32 -37.10 3.25
CA ALA A 430 12.23 -37.56 4.29
C ALA A 430 11.46 -38.23 5.43
N ASN A 431 12.15 -39.07 6.21
CA ASN A 431 11.61 -39.69 7.43
C ASN A 431 10.28 -40.43 7.25
N PHE A 432 10.04 -41.03 6.07
CA PHE A 432 8.89 -41.90 5.86
C PHE A 432 8.93 -43.06 6.86
N ALA A 433 7.90 -43.16 7.70
CA ALA A 433 7.86 -44.07 8.83
C ALA A 433 6.47 -44.68 9.04
N PHE A 434 6.47 -45.94 9.47
CA PHE A 434 5.29 -46.65 9.96
C PHE A 434 5.00 -46.21 11.39
N THR A 435 3.78 -45.74 11.64
CA THR A 435 3.41 -45.08 12.90
C THR A 435 2.46 -45.90 13.76
N ALA A 436 1.53 -46.65 13.15
CA ALA A 436 0.57 -47.47 13.87
C ALA A 436 -0.02 -48.57 12.97
N ALA A 437 -0.49 -49.66 13.58
CA ALA A 437 -1.31 -50.67 12.92
C ALA A 437 -2.53 -51.04 13.76
N THR A 438 -3.56 -51.50 13.09
CA THR A 438 -4.68 -52.25 13.65
C THR A 438 -4.76 -53.62 12.96
N GLU A 439 -5.78 -54.41 13.27
CA GLU A 439 -6.04 -55.67 12.54
C GLU A 439 -6.35 -55.44 11.05
N THR A 440 -6.82 -54.25 10.66
CA THR A 440 -7.29 -53.97 9.28
C THR A 440 -6.70 -52.72 8.66
N SER A 441 -5.74 -52.08 9.32
CA SER A 441 -5.12 -50.85 8.80
C SER A 441 -3.68 -50.67 9.25
N VAL A 442 -2.93 -49.88 8.47
CA VAL A 442 -1.59 -49.40 8.79
C VAL A 442 -1.52 -47.90 8.54
N SER A 443 -0.76 -47.17 9.35
CA SER A 443 -0.60 -45.72 9.24
C SER A 443 0.86 -45.33 9.04
N PHE A 444 1.07 -44.27 8.28
CA PHE A 444 2.38 -43.72 7.96
C PHE A 444 2.40 -42.20 8.09
N ALA A 445 3.60 -41.65 8.32
CA ALA A 445 3.88 -40.22 8.27
C ALA A 445 5.27 -39.97 7.67
N TRP A 446 5.49 -38.76 7.14
CA TRP A 446 6.77 -38.31 6.58
C TRP A 446 6.94 -36.80 6.75
N ASP A 447 8.15 -36.30 6.49
CA ASP A 447 8.43 -34.86 6.43
C ASP A 447 8.11 -34.31 5.05
N ALA A 448 7.66 -33.05 5.02
CA ALA A 448 7.32 -32.36 3.78
C ALA A 448 8.55 -32.23 2.85
N SER A 449 8.34 -32.52 1.57
CA SER A 449 9.31 -32.25 0.51
C SER A 449 9.40 -30.75 0.23
N VAL A 450 10.54 -30.31 -0.30
CA VAL A 450 10.76 -28.95 -0.76
C VAL A 450 10.97 -28.91 -2.27
N ASP A 451 10.47 -27.86 -2.89
CA ASP A 451 10.66 -27.57 -4.30
C ASP A 451 10.64 -26.04 -4.51
N ALA A 452 11.27 -25.55 -5.58
CA ALA A 452 11.32 -24.13 -5.88
C ALA A 452 9.96 -23.56 -6.33
N VAL A 453 9.13 -24.38 -7.00
CA VAL A 453 7.78 -24.06 -7.47
C VAL A 453 6.71 -24.60 -6.51
N GLY A 454 7.05 -25.61 -5.72
CA GLY A 454 6.23 -26.12 -4.63
C GLY A 454 5.75 -27.55 -4.89
N VAL A 455 5.35 -28.23 -3.81
CA VAL A 455 4.86 -29.62 -3.88
C VAL A 455 3.34 -29.59 -3.97
N ASP A 456 2.78 -30.19 -5.02
CA ASP A 456 1.33 -30.26 -5.25
C ASP A 456 0.71 -31.38 -4.42
N HIS A 457 1.26 -32.61 -4.52
CA HIS A 457 0.79 -33.76 -3.75
C HIS A 457 1.87 -34.84 -3.57
N TYR A 458 1.53 -35.85 -2.77
CA TYR A 458 2.31 -37.06 -2.52
C TYR A 458 1.57 -38.28 -3.05
N GLU A 459 2.33 -39.25 -3.58
CA GLU A 459 1.80 -40.54 -3.99
C GLU A 459 2.35 -41.64 -3.08
N LEU A 460 1.45 -42.42 -2.47
CA LEU A 460 1.78 -43.62 -1.71
C LEU A 460 1.66 -44.83 -2.62
N ALA A 461 2.67 -45.70 -2.62
CA ALA A 461 2.68 -46.93 -3.39
C ALA A 461 3.00 -48.16 -2.52
N THR A 462 2.45 -49.30 -2.92
CA THR A 462 2.99 -50.60 -2.53
C THR A 462 4.18 -50.96 -3.43
N ALA A 463 5.14 -51.72 -2.91
CA ALA A 463 6.34 -52.10 -3.64
C ALA A 463 6.51 -53.63 -3.69
N SER A 464 6.50 -54.20 -4.89
CA SER A 464 6.71 -55.63 -5.12
C SER A 464 8.04 -55.89 -5.83
N TYR A 465 8.69 -57.02 -5.54
CA TYR A 465 9.95 -57.41 -6.19
C TYR A 465 9.72 -58.45 -7.29
N GLU A 466 9.45 -57.95 -8.49
CA GLU A 466 8.97 -58.73 -9.63
C GLU A 466 10.03 -58.92 -10.72
N GLY A 467 9.89 -60.00 -11.50
CA GLY A 467 10.71 -60.26 -12.69
C GLY A 467 11.32 -61.67 -12.76
N PRO A 468 11.96 -62.01 -13.90
CA PRO A 468 12.61 -63.30 -14.11
C PRO A 468 13.78 -63.52 -13.14
N ARG A 469 14.22 -64.78 -12.98
CA ARG A 469 15.27 -65.19 -12.01
C ARG A 469 16.55 -64.36 -12.08
N PHE A 470 16.86 -63.75 -13.23
CA PHE A 470 17.88 -62.73 -13.41
C PHE A 470 17.22 -61.47 -13.98
N GLY A 471 17.28 -60.35 -13.26
CA GLY A 471 16.66 -59.08 -13.67
C GLY A 471 15.43 -58.65 -12.87
N LYS A 472 15.21 -59.21 -11.67
CA LYS A 472 14.16 -58.71 -10.76
C LYS A 472 14.37 -57.24 -10.43
N ARG A 473 13.29 -56.46 -10.48
CA ARG A 473 13.26 -55.03 -10.16
C ARG A 473 12.09 -54.74 -9.23
N TRP A 474 12.25 -53.71 -8.41
CA TRP A 474 11.15 -53.15 -7.64
C TRP A 474 10.14 -52.49 -8.58
N VAL A 475 8.89 -52.94 -8.46
CA VAL A 475 7.72 -52.36 -9.12
C VAL A 475 6.93 -51.63 -8.03
N TYR A 476 6.59 -50.38 -8.29
CA TYR A 476 5.80 -49.55 -7.38
C TYR A 476 4.41 -49.37 -7.98
N THR A 477 3.36 -49.65 -7.20
CA THR A 477 1.96 -49.44 -7.61
C THR A 477 1.34 -48.38 -6.73
N VAL A 478 1.04 -47.21 -7.29
CA VAL A 478 0.38 -46.12 -6.57
C VAL A 478 -1.00 -46.57 -6.11
N ILE A 479 -1.26 -46.41 -4.82
CA ILE A 479 -2.52 -46.79 -4.17
C ILE A 479 -3.25 -45.57 -3.60
N ASN A 480 -2.58 -44.42 -3.47
CA ASN A 480 -3.19 -43.19 -2.96
C ASN A 480 -2.45 -41.93 -3.42
N SER A 481 -3.19 -40.82 -3.55
CA SER A 481 -2.66 -39.48 -3.83
C SER A 481 -3.18 -38.51 -2.77
N LEU A 482 -2.30 -37.73 -2.14
CA LEU A 482 -2.55 -37.05 -0.87
C LEU A 482 -1.86 -35.68 -0.83
N THR A 483 -2.50 -34.67 -0.25
CA THR A 483 -1.87 -33.37 0.01
C THR A 483 -1.25 -33.28 1.41
N GLU A 484 -1.65 -34.18 2.31
CA GLU A 484 -1.15 -34.28 3.68
C GLU A 484 0.11 -35.13 3.78
N THR A 485 0.89 -34.96 4.84
CA THR A 485 2.12 -35.74 5.11
C THR A 485 1.90 -36.97 6.00
N SER A 486 0.66 -37.47 6.04
CA SER A 486 0.29 -38.69 6.75
C SER A 486 -0.88 -39.40 6.10
N VAL A 487 -0.96 -40.72 6.29
CA VAL A 487 -2.00 -41.56 5.67
C VAL A 487 -2.27 -42.81 6.49
N THR A 488 -3.53 -43.24 6.53
CA THR A 488 -3.94 -44.56 7.01
C THR A 488 -4.49 -45.39 5.84
N VAL A 489 -3.86 -46.53 5.56
CA VAL A 489 -4.32 -47.51 4.58
C VAL A 489 -5.25 -48.48 5.30
N ASN A 490 -6.52 -48.54 4.88
CA ASN A 490 -7.58 -49.34 5.52
C ASN A 490 -7.96 -50.56 4.68
N GLY A 491 -8.71 -51.49 5.29
CA GLY A 491 -9.28 -52.65 4.58
C GLY A 491 -8.29 -53.78 4.31
N LEU A 492 -7.20 -53.85 5.08
CA LEU A 492 -6.17 -54.87 4.97
C LEU A 492 -6.57 -56.14 5.75
N PRO A 493 -6.11 -57.34 5.33
CA PRO A 493 -6.26 -58.55 6.14
C PRO A 493 -5.41 -58.49 7.42
N SER A 494 -5.77 -59.25 8.45
CA SER A 494 -4.95 -59.42 9.66
C SER A 494 -3.67 -60.21 9.37
N LEU A 495 -2.57 -59.91 10.08
CA LEU A 495 -1.24 -60.51 9.84
C LEU A 495 -0.77 -60.39 8.38
N PHE A 496 -1.18 -59.33 7.69
CA PHE A 496 -0.77 -59.01 6.32
C PHE A 496 0.45 -58.10 6.36
N THR A 497 1.48 -58.44 5.60
CA THR A 497 2.74 -57.69 5.53
C THR A 497 2.98 -57.22 4.10
N GLU A 498 3.29 -55.93 3.95
CA GLU A 498 3.56 -55.30 2.65
C GLU A 498 4.64 -54.22 2.77
N ASP A 499 5.32 -53.94 1.67
CA ASP A 499 6.30 -52.87 1.53
C ASP A 499 5.63 -51.59 0.98
N TYR A 500 5.88 -50.45 1.61
CA TYR A 500 5.35 -49.15 1.18
C TYR A 500 6.47 -48.15 0.87
N ALA A 501 6.22 -47.24 -0.06
CA ALA A 501 7.05 -46.07 -0.32
C ALA A 501 6.20 -44.86 -0.70
N VAL A 502 6.74 -43.66 -0.49
CA VAL A 502 6.09 -42.40 -0.86
C VAL A 502 7.02 -41.57 -1.77
N ARG A 503 6.43 -40.80 -2.68
CA ARG A 503 7.14 -39.78 -3.48
C ARG A 503 6.34 -38.48 -3.53
N ALA A 504 7.02 -37.38 -3.82
CA ALA A 504 6.41 -36.07 -4.02
C ALA A 504 6.26 -35.75 -5.51
N VAL A 505 5.24 -34.98 -5.84
CA VAL A 505 4.91 -34.51 -7.20
C VAL A 505 4.69 -32.99 -7.12
N ASP A 506 5.31 -32.23 -8.02
CA ASP A 506 5.02 -30.80 -8.17
C ASP A 506 3.85 -30.53 -9.14
N ALA A 507 3.45 -29.27 -9.26
CA ALA A 507 2.39 -28.85 -10.17
C ALA A 507 2.75 -29.07 -11.66
N ALA A 508 4.03 -29.09 -12.00
CA ALA A 508 4.54 -29.36 -13.36
C ALA A 508 4.59 -30.86 -13.70
N GLY A 509 4.25 -31.73 -12.74
CA GLY A 509 4.26 -33.19 -12.90
C GLY A 509 5.65 -33.82 -12.78
N ASN A 510 6.67 -33.09 -12.35
CA ASN A 510 7.96 -33.69 -12.02
C ASN A 510 7.82 -34.48 -10.71
N VAL A 511 8.42 -35.67 -10.71
CA VAL A 511 8.29 -36.62 -9.59
C VAL A 511 9.64 -36.80 -8.89
N SER A 512 9.63 -36.77 -7.56
CA SER A 512 10.82 -37.13 -6.79
C SER A 512 11.18 -38.61 -6.99
N THR A 513 12.39 -39.00 -6.59
CA THR A 513 12.66 -40.41 -6.35
C THR A 513 11.77 -40.94 -5.20
N TRP A 514 11.51 -42.23 -5.18
CA TRP A 514 10.79 -42.89 -4.09
C TRP A 514 11.60 -42.81 -2.78
N SER A 515 10.91 -42.65 -1.66
CA SER A 515 11.49 -42.81 -0.32
C SER A 515 12.10 -44.20 -0.14
N PRO A 516 12.99 -44.40 0.84
CA PRO A 516 13.27 -45.73 1.36
C PRO A 516 11.95 -46.45 1.70
N ARG A 517 11.91 -47.76 1.44
CA ARG A 517 10.72 -48.57 1.74
C ARG A 517 10.56 -48.78 3.23
N VAL A 518 9.31 -48.83 3.67
CA VAL A 518 8.94 -49.16 5.04
C VAL A 518 8.04 -50.39 5.03
N PHE A 519 8.41 -51.37 5.84
CA PHE A 519 7.64 -52.58 6.07
C PHE A 519 6.55 -52.30 7.10
N ALA A 520 5.32 -52.73 6.81
CA ALA A 520 4.22 -52.65 7.77
C ALA A 520 3.47 -53.98 7.81
N THR A 521 3.15 -54.43 9.02
CA THR A 521 2.36 -55.63 9.27
C THR A 521 1.14 -55.28 10.11
N THR A 522 -0.05 -55.66 9.65
CA THR A 522 -1.28 -55.51 10.45
C THR A 522 -1.23 -56.41 11.68
N LEU A 523 -1.98 -56.04 12.71
CA LEU A 523 -2.05 -56.80 13.94
C LEU A 523 -2.89 -58.08 13.76
N SER A 524 -2.71 -59.05 14.63
CA SER A 524 -3.57 -60.22 14.74
C SER A 524 -3.60 -60.75 16.16
N ALA A 525 -4.78 -61.19 16.60
CA ALA A 525 -4.92 -61.98 17.81
C ALA A 525 -4.12 -63.30 17.66
N PRO A 526 -3.60 -63.86 18.77
CA PRO A 526 -2.82 -65.08 18.71
C PRO A 526 -3.66 -66.28 18.28
N THR A 527 -3.03 -67.21 17.57
CA THR A 527 -3.46 -68.61 17.54
C THR A 527 -2.67 -69.39 18.59
N LEU A 528 -3.13 -70.55 19.05
CA LEU A 528 -2.38 -71.36 20.00
C LEU A 528 -2.38 -72.83 19.59
N ASN A 529 -1.19 -73.41 19.47
CA ASN A 529 -0.94 -74.81 19.15
C ASN A 529 0.10 -75.40 20.11
N PHE A 530 0.16 -76.73 20.24
CA PHE A 530 1.20 -77.43 21.00
C PHE A 530 1.96 -78.44 20.12
N ALA A 531 3.17 -78.80 20.55
CA ALA A 531 3.99 -79.85 19.96
C ALA A 531 4.68 -80.67 21.06
N TYR A 532 4.40 -81.97 21.12
CA TYR A 532 5.09 -82.97 21.94
C TYR A 532 5.72 -84.03 21.04
N GLY A 533 7.03 -83.94 20.81
CA GLY A 533 7.68 -84.73 19.75
C GLY A 533 7.08 -84.39 18.38
N THR A 534 6.48 -85.38 17.71
CA THR A 534 5.73 -85.18 16.45
C THR A 534 4.22 -85.00 16.65
N GLN A 535 3.73 -85.14 17.88
CA GLN A 535 2.32 -85.00 18.21
C GLN A 535 1.93 -83.53 18.31
N THR A 536 0.89 -83.13 17.60
CA THR A 536 0.35 -81.75 17.58
C THR A 536 -1.15 -81.70 17.88
N SER A 537 -1.76 -82.85 18.18
CA SER A 537 -3.17 -82.99 18.54
C SER A 537 -3.43 -84.27 19.35
N GLY A 538 -4.60 -84.34 20.00
CA GLY A 538 -5.01 -85.47 20.82
C GLY A 538 -4.38 -85.48 22.23
N THR A 539 -4.57 -86.58 22.95
CA THR A 539 -4.12 -86.75 24.33
C THR A 539 -2.61 -87.06 24.39
N ILE A 540 -1.88 -86.35 25.24
CA ILE A 540 -0.49 -86.68 25.59
C ILE A 540 -0.52 -87.76 26.68
N SER A 541 0.21 -88.86 26.51
CA SER A 541 0.36 -89.86 27.56
C SER A 541 1.75 -89.80 28.19
N THR A 542 1.83 -89.76 29.52
CA THR A 542 3.09 -89.72 30.26
C THR A 542 3.04 -90.64 31.49
N PRO A 543 4.10 -91.40 31.81
CA PRO A 543 4.16 -92.15 33.06
C PRO A 543 4.20 -91.22 34.28
N ALA A 544 3.59 -91.64 35.39
CA ALA A 544 3.82 -91.01 36.69
C ALA A 544 5.34 -91.01 37.02
N LYS A 545 5.84 -89.94 37.65
CA LYS A 545 7.25 -89.67 37.98
C LYS A 545 8.18 -89.38 36.80
N ALA A 546 7.74 -89.47 35.55
CA ALA A 546 8.55 -89.09 34.38
C ALA A 546 8.40 -87.59 34.08
N PRO A 547 9.48 -86.84 33.78
CA PRO A 547 9.37 -85.44 33.39
C PRO A 547 8.70 -85.30 32.01
N LEU A 548 7.62 -84.54 31.96
CA LEU A 548 6.92 -84.14 30.74
C LEU A 548 7.38 -82.73 30.33
N GLN A 549 7.78 -82.59 29.06
CA GLN A 549 8.10 -81.31 28.45
C GLN A 549 7.54 -81.24 27.03
N PHE A 550 6.83 -80.17 26.69
CA PHE A 550 6.34 -79.91 25.33
C PHE A 550 6.31 -78.41 25.04
N GLN A 551 6.10 -78.06 23.77
CA GLN A 551 6.27 -76.71 23.26
C GLN A 551 4.93 -76.10 22.82
N LEU A 552 4.56 -74.94 23.34
CA LEU A 552 3.48 -74.12 22.77
C LEU A 552 4.01 -73.24 21.64
N SER A 553 3.16 -72.93 20.67
CA SER A 553 3.49 -72.00 19.58
C SER A 553 2.25 -71.22 19.16
N SER A 554 2.46 -69.98 18.71
CA SER A 554 1.41 -69.07 18.27
C SER A 554 1.82 -68.29 17.03
N SER A 555 0.89 -68.06 16.10
CA SER A 555 1.04 -67.03 15.07
C SER A 555 0.27 -65.77 15.50
N ALA A 556 0.97 -64.67 15.75
CA ALA A 556 0.38 -63.43 16.25
C ALA A 556 1.26 -62.22 15.88
N ASN A 557 0.65 -61.05 15.73
CA ASN A 557 1.35 -59.77 15.71
C ASN A 557 0.61 -58.76 16.60
N PRO A 558 1.19 -58.26 17.71
CA PRO A 558 2.53 -58.56 18.21
C PRO A 558 2.67 -60.01 18.70
N THR A 559 3.91 -60.46 18.89
CA THR A 559 4.22 -61.79 19.45
C THR A 559 3.45 -62.02 20.76
N ALA A 560 2.87 -63.20 20.90
CA ALA A 560 2.07 -63.55 22.07
C ALA A 560 2.94 -63.94 23.27
N THR A 561 2.37 -63.80 24.46
CA THR A 561 2.90 -64.35 25.71
C THR A 561 2.06 -65.55 26.14
N TYR A 562 2.68 -66.53 26.80
CA TYR A 562 2.02 -67.78 27.19
C TYR A 562 1.73 -67.83 28.70
N SER A 563 0.62 -68.43 29.08
CA SER A 563 0.28 -68.65 30.49
C SER A 563 -0.53 -69.94 30.70
N LEU A 564 -0.43 -70.49 31.91
CA LEU A 564 -1.22 -71.63 32.35
C LEU A 564 -2.50 -71.09 33.01
N VAL A 565 -3.66 -71.38 32.44
CA VAL A 565 -4.97 -70.91 32.94
C VAL A 565 -5.51 -71.88 33.99
N THR A 566 -5.53 -73.18 33.66
CA THR A 566 -5.96 -74.25 34.57
C THR A 566 -5.07 -75.47 34.39
N GLY A 567 -4.61 -76.07 35.49
CA GLY A 567 -3.81 -77.28 35.44
C GLY A 567 -3.25 -77.69 36.80
N PRO A 568 -2.45 -78.76 36.86
CA PRO A 568 -1.77 -79.18 38.07
C PRO A 568 -0.89 -78.07 38.65
N SER A 569 -0.91 -77.90 39.98
CA SER A 569 -0.17 -76.82 40.66
C SER A 569 1.35 -76.86 40.47
N ALA A 570 1.90 -78.03 40.15
CA ALA A 570 3.33 -78.23 39.88
C ALA A 570 3.71 -78.03 38.40
N MET A 571 2.73 -77.75 37.51
CA MET A 571 2.99 -77.49 36.10
C MET A 571 3.38 -76.03 35.88
N THR A 572 4.39 -75.80 35.05
CA THR A 572 4.85 -74.46 34.68
C THR A 572 4.90 -74.28 33.17
N VAL A 573 4.64 -73.07 32.72
CA VAL A 573 4.88 -72.63 31.33
C VAL A 573 5.76 -71.40 31.34
N ASP A 574 6.78 -71.38 30.49
CA ASP A 574 7.60 -70.21 30.27
C ASP A 574 6.85 -69.22 29.37
N GLY A 575 6.57 -68.02 29.89
CA GLY A 575 5.67 -67.07 29.25
C GLY A 575 6.21 -66.43 27.96
N THR A 576 7.47 -66.65 27.60
CA THR A 576 8.08 -66.09 26.37
C THR A 576 8.38 -67.18 25.36
N SER A 577 9.01 -68.26 25.80
CA SER A 577 9.37 -69.38 24.94
C SER A 577 8.21 -70.33 24.69
N GLY A 578 7.20 -70.39 25.57
CA GLY A 578 6.07 -71.33 25.46
C GLY A 578 6.40 -72.75 25.89
N VAL A 579 7.57 -72.98 26.50
CA VAL A 579 7.97 -74.30 26.99
C VAL A 579 7.15 -74.67 28.22
N VAL A 580 6.44 -75.80 28.16
CA VAL A 580 5.68 -76.36 29.28
C VAL A 580 6.51 -77.46 29.94
N GLN A 581 6.54 -77.48 31.27
CA GLN A 581 7.23 -78.49 32.08
C GLN A 581 6.35 -78.96 33.23
N TRP A 582 6.33 -80.28 33.46
CA TRP A 582 5.64 -80.89 34.59
C TRP A 582 6.21 -82.28 34.91
N THR A 583 6.35 -82.64 36.18
CA THR A 583 6.67 -84.01 36.60
C THR A 583 5.52 -84.54 37.46
N PRO A 584 4.58 -85.32 36.91
CA PRO A 584 3.44 -85.85 37.65
C PRO A 584 3.85 -86.80 38.79
N ASP A 585 3.10 -86.81 39.89
CA ASP A 585 3.21 -87.81 40.96
C ASP A 585 2.26 -88.99 40.71
N VAL A 586 2.37 -90.05 41.50
CA VAL A 586 1.42 -91.18 41.52
C VAL A 586 0.00 -90.75 41.90
N ALA A 587 -0.14 -89.63 42.62
CA ALA A 587 -1.44 -89.04 42.95
C ALA A 587 -2.11 -88.37 41.73
N ASP A 588 -1.34 -88.07 40.69
CA ASP A 588 -1.83 -87.44 39.48
C ASP A 588 -2.26 -88.46 38.41
N ILE A 589 -2.34 -89.77 38.72
CA ILE A 589 -2.78 -90.80 37.75
C ILE A 589 -4.21 -90.53 37.27
N GLY A 590 -4.41 -90.53 35.95
CA GLY A 590 -5.68 -90.23 35.29
C GLY A 590 -5.57 -89.10 34.26
N LEU A 591 -6.73 -88.68 33.74
CA LEU A 591 -6.83 -87.63 32.73
C LEU A 591 -6.86 -86.23 33.37
N HIS A 592 -6.04 -85.33 32.84
CA HIS A 592 -6.00 -83.91 33.19
C HIS A 592 -6.25 -83.07 31.95
N ASP A 593 -7.32 -82.27 31.96
CA ASP A 593 -7.53 -81.24 30.96
C ASP A 593 -6.84 -79.96 31.41
N VAL A 594 -5.76 -79.60 30.72
CA VAL A 594 -4.92 -78.45 31.04
C VAL A 594 -5.18 -77.35 30.02
N THR A 595 -5.54 -76.15 30.48
CA THR A 595 -5.82 -75.01 29.62
C THR A 595 -4.62 -74.06 29.62
N PHE A 596 -4.07 -73.81 28.45
CA PHE A 596 -3.04 -72.79 28.20
C PHE A 596 -3.64 -71.62 27.44
N ARG A 597 -3.06 -70.44 27.64
CA ARG A 597 -3.46 -69.20 26.95
C ARG A 597 -2.26 -68.55 26.27
N ALA A 598 -2.47 -68.07 25.06
CA ALA A 598 -1.62 -67.10 24.39
C ALA A 598 -2.32 -65.74 24.36
N SER A 599 -1.62 -64.68 24.74
CA SER A 599 -2.18 -63.32 24.86
C SER A 599 -1.28 -62.29 24.18
N ASN A 600 -1.87 -61.34 23.48
CA ASN A 600 -1.20 -60.10 23.04
C ASN A 600 -2.12 -58.88 23.19
N SER A 601 -1.72 -57.72 22.68
CA SER A 601 -2.50 -56.48 22.76
C SER A 601 -3.80 -56.50 21.93
N VAL A 602 -4.01 -57.51 21.09
CA VAL A 602 -5.18 -57.66 20.21
C VAL A 602 -6.21 -58.60 20.84
N GLY A 603 -5.74 -59.68 21.50
CA GLY A 603 -6.63 -60.62 22.17
C GLY A 603 -5.93 -61.85 22.73
N ASP A 604 -6.76 -62.83 23.14
CA ASP A 604 -6.36 -64.08 23.77
C ASP A 604 -6.80 -65.28 22.93
N ALA A 605 -6.04 -66.38 23.00
CA ALA A 605 -6.42 -67.69 22.49
C ALA A 605 -6.10 -68.80 23.50
N ASP A 606 -7.12 -69.61 23.81
CA ASP A 606 -7.01 -70.72 24.74
C ASP A 606 -6.90 -72.06 24.01
N LEU A 607 -6.10 -72.96 24.56
CA LEU A 607 -5.92 -74.33 24.08
C LEU A 607 -6.01 -75.29 25.26
N ILE A 608 -6.90 -76.27 25.15
CA ILE A 608 -6.99 -77.38 26.11
C ILE A 608 -6.15 -78.54 25.59
N VAL A 609 -5.22 -79.01 26.42
CA VAL A 609 -4.40 -80.20 26.16
C VAL A 609 -4.76 -81.24 27.22
N THR A 610 -5.31 -82.37 26.78
CA THR A 610 -5.59 -83.50 27.66
C THR A 610 -4.30 -84.30 27.87
N ILE A 611 -3.94 -84.55 29.12
CA ILE A 611 -2.76 -85.33 29.52
C ILE A 611 -3.23 -86.54 30.33
N ASP A 612 -2.90 -87.74 29.85
CA ASP A 612 -3.15 -89.01 30.53
C ASP A 612 -1.90 -89.45 31.30
N VAL A 613 -1.97 -89.41 32.62
CA VAL A 613 -0.89 -89.90 33.49
C VAL A 613 -1.13 -91.37 33.80
N VAL A 614 -0.26 -92.23 33.29
CA VAL A 614 -0.37 -93.69 33.41
C VAL A 614 0.54 -94.24 34.51
N SER A 615 0.11 -95.34 35.16
CA SER A 615 0.94 -96.04 36.15
C SER A 615 2.17 -96.68 35.50
N ASP A 616 3.34 -96.55 36.11
CA ASP A 616 4.57 -97.19 35.66
C ASP A 616 4.45 -98.73 35.78
N ALA A 617 4.61 -99.47 34.68
CA ALA A 617 4.51 -100.93 34.67
C ALA A 617 5.90 -101.57 34.83
N PRO A 618 6.13 -102.50 35.77
CA PRO A 618 7.44 -103.12 35.96
C PRO A 618 7.77 -104.10 34.83
N GLN A 619 8.93 -103.91 34.18
CA GLN A 619 9.56 -104.88 33.26
C GLN A 619 10.09 -106.09 34.06
N LEU A 620 9.30 -107.17 34.17
CA LEU A 620 9.76 -108.48 34.63
C LEU A 620 10.22 -109.33 33.44
N GLY A 621 11.53 -109.37 33.20
CA GLY A 621 12.16 -110.28 32.23
C GLY A 621 12.35 -111.69 32.81
N ILE A 622 11.56 -112.66 32.35
CA ILE A 622 11.81 -114.09 32.56
C ILE A 622 12.78 -114.57 31.47
N GLN A 623 14.03 -114.90 31.85
CA GLN A 623 14.98 -115.61 30.99
C GLN A 623 14.63 -117.10 30.94
N TYR A 624 14.43 -117.63 29.73
CA TYR A 624 14.53 -119.06 29.46
C TYR A 624 16.02 -119.46 29.40
N LEU A 625 16.44 -120.42 30.24
CA LEU A 625 17.70 -121.15 30.11
C LEU A 625 17.48 -122.38 29.22
N SER A 626 18.26 -122.50 28.15
CA SER A 626 18.41 -123.71 27.33
C SER A 626 19.72 -124.43 27.65
N GLY A 627 19.69 -125.75 27.84
CA GLY A 627 20.87 -126.62 27.78
C GLY A 627 20.63 -128.03 28.31
N GLY A 628 20.52 -129.01 27.40
CA GLY A 628 20.53 -130.45 27.69
C GLY A 628 19.33 -131.21 27.15
#